data_AF-A0A3N4IUU4-F1
#
_entry.id   AF-A0A3N4IUU4-F1
#
_cell.length_a   1.000
_cell.length_b   1.000
_cell.length_c   1.000
_cell.angle_alpha   90.00
_cell.angle_beta   90.00
_cell.angle_gamma   90.00
#
_symmetry.space_group_name_H-M   'P 1'
#
loop_
_entity.id
_entity.type
_entity.pdbx_description
1 polymer ?
#
loop_
_entity_poly.entity_id
_entity_poly.type
_entity_poly.pdbx_seq_one_letter_code
_entity_poly.pdbx_strand_id
1 'polypeptide(L)'
;MGAGKGKEKEQEKESIPTAEKIRNLPPLPHHISFEGLFPPHQTKAIGPATGLVDPYRLFLLFFSDEQLDTLAKHTNMYAIVHDVGLQDCSHPLIRKWYPTTASELQRFLAIIIHIGVSRGASLKLFWR
;
A
#
# COMPACT_ATOMS: atom_id res chain seq x y z
N MET A 1 49.03 23.70 -64.31
CA MET A 1 48.54 24.55 -63.21
C MET A 1 47.58 23.73 -62.35
N GLY A 2 47.90 23.67 -61.05
CA GLY A 2 47.09 23.26 -59.88
C GLY A 2 45.91 22.29 -60.03
N ALA A 3 46.08 21.08 -59.48
CA ALA A 3 45.01 20.23 -58.98
C ALA A 3 44.67 20.59 -57.52
N GLY A 4 43.39 20.52 -57.13
CA GLY A 4 42.92 20.57 -55.74
C GLY A 4 41.42 20.28 -55.67
N LYS A 5 40.99 19.06 -55.32
CA LYS A 5 40.60 18.57 -53.99
C LYS A 5 39.33 19.22 -53.40
N GLY A 6 38.28 18.42 -53.26
CA GLY A 6 37.20 18.60 -52.29
C GLY A 6 36.70 17.23 -51.87
N LYS A 7 37.02 16.82 -50.63
CA LYS A 7 36.58 15.57 -50.00
C LYS A 7 35.30 15.84 -49.20
N GLU A 8 34.28 15.02 -49.38
CA GLU A 8 33.14 14.92 -48.48
C GLU A 8 33.59 14.28 -47.15
N LYS A 9 33.12 14.83 -46.03
CA LYS A 9 33.27 14.29 -44.68
C LYS A 9 31.90 13.74 -44.27
N GLU A 10 31.77 12.42 -44.19
CA GLU A 10 30.73 11.79 -43.37
C GLU A 10 31.29 11.55 -41.97
N GLN A 11 30.53 12.01 -40.97
CA GLN A 11 30.77 11.79 -39.55
C GLN A 11 30.31 10.37 -39.19
N GLU A 12 31.26 9.49 -38.89
CA GLU A 12 30.97 8.21 -38.25
C GLU A 12 31.06 8.38 -36.74
N LYS A 13 29.92 8.22 -36.05
CA LYS A 13 29.84 8.15 -34.59
C LYS A 13 30.48 6.82 -34.17
N GLU A 14 31.74 6.85 -33.75
CA GLU A 14 32.39 5.72 -33.11
C GLU A 14 31.67 5.42 -31.77
N SER A 15 30.79 4.42 -31.81
CA SER A 15 30.28 3.77 -30.61
C SER A 15 31.47 3.11 -29.91
N ILE A 16 31.83 3.65 -28.74
CA ILE A 16 32.86 3.06 -27.88
C ILE A 16 32.55 1.56 -27.71
N PRO A 17 33.49 0.66 -28.04
CA PRO A 17 33.27 -0.76 -27.94
C PRO A 17 32.93 -1.13 -26.49
N THR A 18 31.89 -1.94 -26.30
CA THR A 18 31.39 -2.40 -24.99
C THR A 18 32.50 -2.85 -24.03
N ALA A 19 33.60 -3.37 -24.58
CA ALA A 19 34.81 -3.76 -23.85
C ALA A 19 35.54 -2.61 -23.13
N GLU A 20 35.61 -1.41 -23.71
CA GLU A 20 36.23 -0.24 -23.07
C GLU A 20 35.37 0.32 -21.93
N LYS A 21 34.04 0.22 -22.05
CA LYS A 21 33.11 0.63 -20.99
C LYS A 21 33.21 -0.28 -19.75
N ILE A 22 33.50 -1.56 -19.94
CA ILE A 22 33.73 -2.53 -18.85
C ILE A 22 35.04 -2.24 -18.09
N ARG A 23 36.07 -1.75 -18.79
CA ARG A 23 37.37 -1.42 -18.18
C ARG A 23 37.36 -0.18 -17.29
N ASN A 24 36.41 0.73 -17.51
CA ASN A 24 36.29 1.99 -16.78
C ASN A 24 35.19 1.97 -15.71
N LEU A 25 34.74 0.79 -15.29
CA LEU A 25 33.77 0.69 -14.22
C LEU A 25 34.42 1.07 -12.88
N PRO A 26 33.73 1.85 -12.03
CA PRO A 26 34.19 2.04 -10.67
C PRO A 26 34.30 0.67 -9.97
N PRO A 27 35.27 0.51 -9.05
CA PRO A 27 35.40 -0.73 -8.30
C PRO A 27 34.08 -1.08 -7.62
N LEU A 28 33.78 -2.37 -7.54
CA LEU A 28 32.57 -2.86 -6.89
C LEU A 28 32.47 -2.24 -5.48
N PRO A 29 31.31 -1.66 -5.11
CA PRO A 29 31.11 -1.18 -3.75
C PRO A 29 31.34 -2.33 -2.78
N HIS A 30 31.94 -2.03 -1.62
CA HIS A 30 32.06 -3.02 -0.57
C HIS A 30 30.67 -3.47 -0.12
N HIS A 31 30.46 -4.79 -0.10
CA HIS A 31 29.21 -5.37 0.39
C HIS A 31 29.11 -5.14 1.91
N ILE A 32 28.16 -4.29 2.29
CA ILE A 32 27.76 -4.13 3.69
C ILE A 32 26.60 -5.09 3.91
N SER A 33 26.83 -6.15 4.68
CA SER A 33 25.77 -7.06 5.08
C SER A 33 24.72 -6.28 5.86
N PHE A 34 23.45 -6.44 5.50
CA PHE A 34 22.36 -5.93 6.31
C PHE A 34 22.35 -6.66 7.65
N GLU A 35 22.81 -6.00 8.70
CA GLU A 35 22.60 -6.45 10.06
C GLU A 35 21.20 -6.04 10.49
N GLY A 36 20.28 -7.00 10.51
CA GLY A 36 18.95 -6.77 11.06
C GLY A 36 19.04 -6.34 12.52
N LEU A 37 18.17 -5.43 12.94
CA LEU A 37 18.06 -4.98 14.34
C LEU A 37 17.76 -6.13 15.32
N PHE A 38 17.36 -7.28 14.80
CA PHE A 38 16.96 -8.45 15.56
C PHE A 38 17.53 -9.73 14.96
N PRO A 39 17.76 -10.77 15.78
CA PRO A 39 18.18 -12.08 15.28
C PRO A 39 17.19 -12.61 14.23
N PRO A 40 17.67 -13.28 13.18
CA PRO A 40 16.79 -13.91 12.20
C PRO A 40 15.89 -14.93 12.89
N HIS A 41 14.66 -15.07 12.39
CA HIS A 41 13.63 -16.00 12.88
C HIS A 41 13.12 -15.73 14.31
N GLN A 42 13.40 -14.55 14.88
CA GLN A 42 12.75 -14.09 16.12
C GLN A 42 11.73 -13.00 15.81
N THR A 43 10.49 -13.21 16.23
CA THR A 43 9.47 -12.15 16.22
C THR A 43 9.62 -11.34 17.50
N LYS A 44 9.96 -10.05 17.37
CA LYS A 44 9.85 -9.09 18.46
C LYS A 44 8.76 -8.08 18.12
N ALA A 45 7.94 -7.76 19.11
CA ALA A 45 7.03 -6.63 19.00
C ALA A 45 7.88 -5.36 18.96
N ILE A 46 8.04 -4.81 17.76
CA ILE A 46 8.51 -3.43 17.61
C ILE A 46 7.30 -2.58 18.00
N GLY A 47 7.12 -2.36 19.31
CA GLY A 47 6.27 -1.27 19.77
C GLY A 47 6.76 0.02 19.12
N PRO A 48 5.89 1.00 18.83
CA PRO A 48 6.38 2.21 18.22
C PRO A 48 7.44 2.84 19.14
N ALA A 49 8.53 3.31 18.53
CA ALA A 49 9.61 4.00 19.26
C ALA A 49 9.11 5.27 20.01
N THR A 50 7.84 5.62 19.82
CA THR A 50 7.13 6.73 20.46
C THR A 50 6.79 6.49 21.94
N GLY A 51 6.93 5.26 22.47
CA GLY A 51 6.56 4.94 23.85
C GLY A 51 5.06 4.94 24.12
N LEU A 52 4.24 4.96 23.07
CA LEU A 52 2.78 4.86 23.18
C LEU A 52 2.38 3.45 23.64
N VAL A 53 1.68 3.39 24.77
CA VAL A 53 1.13 2.15 25.34
C VAL A 53 -0.38 2.03 25.15
N ASP A 54 -1.05 3.14 24.79
CA ASP A 54 -2.49 3.17 24.59
C ASP A 54 -2.88 2.47 23.27
N PRO A 55 -3.62 1.35 23.31
CA PRO A 55 -4.00 0.59 22.11
C PRO A 55 -4.80 1.41 21.11
N TYR A 56 -5.61 2.36 21.57
CA TYR A 56 -6.42 3.19 20.68
C TYR A 56 -5.55 4.18 19.90
N ARG A 57 -4.63 4.87 20.58
CA ARG A 57 -3.67 5.74 19.88
C ARG A 57 -2.76 4.98 18.92
N LEU A 58 -2.40 3.73 19.22
CA LEU A 58 -1.67 2.87 18.28
C LEU A 58 -2.48 2.61 17.02
N PHE A 59 -3.77 2.32 17.16
CA PHE A 59 -4.68 2.14 16.02
C PHE A 59 -4.76 3.40 15.16
N LEU A 60 -4.87 4.59 15.78
CA LEU A 60 -4.94 5.86 15.07
C LEU A 60 -3.67 6.23 14.29
N LEU A 61 -2.52 5.60 14.57
CA LEU A 61 -1.32 5.78 13.75
C LEU A 61 -1.51 5.22 12.33
N PHE A 62 -2.37 4.22 12.16
CA PHE A 62 -2.63 3.56 10.87
C PHE A 62 -3.95 3.99 10.24
N PHE A 63 -4.92 4.37 11.07
CA PHE A 63 -6.25 4.81 10.66
C PHE A 63 -6.55 6.16 11.28
N SER A 64 -6.09 7.24 10.65
CA SER A 64 -6.42 8.59 11.09
C SER A 64 -7.91 8.89 10.86
N ASP A 65 -8.44 9.87 11.59
CA ASP A 65 -9.84 10.29 11.44
C ASP A 65 -10.13 10.73 9.99
N GLU A 66 -9.18 11.41 9.34
CA GLU A 66 -9.28 11.83 7.94
C GLU A 66 -9.37 10.64 6.97
N GLN A 67 -8.63 9.56 7.25
CA GLN A 67 -8.69 8.34 6.44
C GLN A 67 -10.03 7.63 6.62
N LEU A 68 -10.53 7.56 7.86
CA LEU A 68 -11.84 6.97 8.15
C LEU A 68 -12.98 7.77 7.51
N ASP A 69 -12.90 9.10 7.53
CA ASP A 69 -13.84 9.97 6.82
C ASP A 69 -13.81 9.75 5.31
N THR A 70 -12.60 9.63 4.74
CA THR A 70 -12.43 9.37 3.30
C THR A 70 -13.02 8.03 2.90
N LEU A 71 -12.80 6.99 3.72
CA LEU A 71 -13.43 5.68 3.50
C LEU A 71 -14.95 5.78 3.55
N ALA A 72 -15.52 6.44 4.56
CA ALA A 72 -16.97 6.59 4.70
C ALA A 72 -17.58 7.29 3.48
N LYS A 73 -16.96 8.38 3.02
CA LYS A 73 -17.39 9.11 1.82
C LYS A 73 -17.41 8.22 0.58
N HIS A 74 -16.34 7.48 0.32
CA HIS A 74 -16.28 6.62 -0.86
C HIS A 74 -17.21 5.41 -0.76
N THR A 75 -17.39 4.82 0.42
CA THR A 75 -18.36 3.74 0.64
C THR A 75 -19.78 4.21 0.36
N ASN A 76 -20.15 5.42 0.81
CA ASN A 76 -21.46 5.99 0.54
C ASN A 76 -21.65 6.33 -0.93
N MET A 77 -20.64 6.93 -1.56
CA MET A 77 -20.67 7.22 -3.00
C MET A 77 -20.85 5.94 -3.82
N TYR A 78 -20.12 4.87 -3.47
CA TYR A 78 -20.29 3.56 -4.11
C TYR A 78 -21.73 3.05 -3.96
N ALA A 79 -22.29 3.12 -2.75
CA ALA A 79 -23.66 2.65 -2.52
C ALA A 79 -24.71 3.42 -3.34
N ILE A 80 -24.51 4.72 -3.54
CA ILE A 80 -25.37 5.56 -4.40
C ILE A 80 -25.23 5.15 -5.87
N VAL A 81 -24.00 5.02 -6.37
CA VAL A 81 -23.74 4.67 -7.78
C VAL A 81 -24.30 3.30 -8.16
N HIS A 82 -24.39 2.38 -7.21
CA HIS A 82 -24.86 1.01 -7.42
C HIS A 82 -26.30 0.77 -6.93
N ASP A 83 -27.06 1.83 -6.62
CA ASP A 83 -28.45 1.75 -6.15
C ASP A 83 -28.67 0.71 -5.03
N VAL A 84 -27.69 0.60 -4.12
CA VAL A 84 -27.70 -0.39 -3.04
C VAL A 84 -28.87 -0.07 -2.11
N GLY A 85 -29.80 -1.00 -1.95
CA GLY A 85 -30.99 -0.81 -1.12
C GLY A 85 -32.12 0.02 -1.75
N LEU A 86 -32.04 0.34 -3.05
CA LEU A 86 -33.12 0.96 -3.83
C LEU A 86 -34.00 -0.07 -4.55
N GLN A 87 -33.52 -1.30 -4.74
CA GLN A 87 -34.34 -2.37 -5.32
C GLN A 87 -35.50 -2.71 -4.39
N ASP A 88 -36.69 -2.81 -5.00
CA ASP A 88 -37.98 -3.04 -4.34
C ASP A 88 -37.84 -4.02 -3.17
N CYS A 89 -37.87 -3.49 -1.94
CA CYS A 89 -37.74 -4.28 -0.73
C CYS A 89 -39.07 -4.98 -0.43
N SER A 90 -39.56 -5.78 -1.38
CA SER A 90 -40.80 -6.56 -1.25
C SER A 90 -40.64 -7.69 -0.21
N HIS A 91 -39.39 -8.10 0.05
CA HIS A 91 -39.09 -9.13 1.05
C HIS A 91 -38.70 -8.50 2.40
N PRO A 92 -39.30 -8.91 3.53
CA PRO A 92 -39.08 -8.32 4.86
C PRO A 92 -37.66 -8.49 5.42
N LEU A 93 -36.83 -9.32 4.77
CA LEU A 93 -35.41 -9.51 5.11
C LEU A 93 -34.45 -8.62 4.29
N ILE A 94 -34.95 -7.88 3.30
CA ILE A 94 -34.11 -6.97 2.50
C ILE A 94 -33.95 -5.66 3.29
N ARG A 95 -32.72 -5.41 3.74
CA ARG A 95 -32.39 -4.23 4.54
C ARG A 95 -32.06 -3.06 3.63
N LYS A 96 -32.73 -1.92 3.87
CA LYS A 96 -32.39 -0.65 3.23
C LYS A 96 -30.97 -0.22 3.60
N TRP A 97 -30.24 0.31 2.62
CA TRP A 97 -28.92 0.91 2.85
C TRP A 97 -29.06 2.25 3.58
N TYR A 98 -28.17 2.49 4.54
CA TYR A 98 -28.03 3.76 5.23
C TYR A 98 -26.59 4.27 5.06
N PRO A 99 -26.38 5.60 4.92
CA PRO A 99 -25.04 6.15 4.81
C PRO A 99 -24.20 5.80 6.04
N THR A 100 -23.00 5.30 5.78
CA THR A 100 -22.00 4.94 6.80
C THR A 100 -21.24 6.18 7.26
N THR A 101 -20.88 6.20 8.54
CA THR A 101 -20.04 7.23 9.19
C THR A 101 -18.63 6.71 9.50
N ALA A 102 -17.67 7.62 9.71
CA ALA A 102 -16.32 7.25 10.12
C ALA A 102 -16.31 6.44 11.44
N SER A 103 -17.16 6.80 12.40
CA SER A 103 -17.31 6.06 13.65
C SER A 103 -17.86 4.64 13.45
N GLU A 104 -18.74 4.42 12.48
CA GLU A 104 -19.22 3.08 12.14
C GLU A 104 -18.14 2.24 11.48
N LEU A 105 -17.34 2.83 10.58
CA LEU A 105 -16.18 2.15 9.99
C LEU A 105 -15.14 1.79 11.05
N GLN A 106 -14.89 2.68 12.01
CA GLN A 106 -14.01 2.40 13.14
C GLN A 106 -14.49 1.19 13.95
N ARG A 107 -15.79 1.13 14.26
CA ARG A 107 -16.39 -0.03 14.96
C ARG A 107 -16.30 -1.30 14.14
N PHE A 108 -16.54 -1.21 12.83
CA PHE A 108 -16.40 -2.33 11.91
C PHE A 108 -14.98 -2.89 11.90
N LEU A 109 -13.96 -2.03 11.81
CA LEU A 109 -12.56 -2.43 11.91
C LEU A 109 -12.23 -3.06 13.27
N ALA A 110 -12.75 -2.50 14.37
CA ALA A 110 -12.59 -3.09 15.69
C ALA A 110 -13.18 -4.51 15.78
N ILE A 111 -14.34 -4.76 15.16
CA ILE A 111 -14.94 -6.10 15.07
C ILE A 111 -14.02 -7.03 14.27
N ILE A 112 -13.48 -6.60 13.12
CA ILE A 112 -12.56 -7.42 12.31
C ILE A 112 -11.31 -7.79 13.12
N ILE A 113 -10.70 -6.81 13.80
CA ILE A 113 -9.53 -7.05 14.64
C ILE A 113 -9.88 -8.04 15.75
N HIS A 114 -11.01 -7.85 16.42
CA HIS A 114 -11.45 -8.76 17.47
C HIS A 114 -11.64 -10.19 16.96
N ILE A 115 -12.29 -10.37 15.82
CA ILE A 115 -12.47 -11.68 15.19
C ILE A 115 -11.10 -12.31 14.87
N GLY A 116 -10.15 -11.54 14.33
CA GLY A 116 -8.81 -12.01 14.01
C GLY A 116 -7.98 -12.42 15.22
N VAL A 117 -8.16 -11.76 16.36
CA VAL A 117 -7.48 -12.12 17.62
C VAL A 117 -8.17 -13.28 18.32
N SER A 118 -9.50 -13.37 18.25
CA SER A 118 -10.29 -14.41 18.91
C SER A 118 -10.15 -15.75 18.16
N ARG A 119 -9.64 -16.79 18.83
CA ARG A 119 -9.43 -18.12 18.24
C ARG A 119 -10.71 -18.96 18.01
N GLY A 120 -11.91 -18.35 18.08
CA GLY A 120 -13.18 -19.10 18.19
C GLY A 120 -14.33 -18.67 17.29
N ALA A 121 -14.24 -17.56 16.57
CA ALA A 121 -15.37 -17.06 15.79
C ALA A 121 -15.28 -17.54 14.33
N SER A 122 -16.01 -18.59 13.97
CA SER A 122 -16.32 -18.79 12.55
C SER A 122 -17.15 -17.58 12.10
N LEU A 123 -16.74 -16.92 11.00
CA LEU A 123 -17.39 -15.69 10.51
C LEU A 123 -18.93 -15.86 10.36
N LYS A 124 -19.37 -17.08 10.04
CA LYS A 124 -20.79 -17.45 9.88
C LYS A 124 -21.62 -17.40 11.16
N LEU A 125 -20.99 -17.51 12.33
CA LEU A 125 -21.68 -17.50 13.62
C LEU A 125 -21.86 -16.08 14.18
N PHE A 126 -21.10 -15.10 13.68
CA PHE A 126 -21.12 -13.73 14.22
C PHE A 126 -22.35 -12.92 13.77
N TRP A 127 -22.97 -13.32 12.65
CA TRP A 127 -24.04 -12.57 11.97
C TRP A 127 -25.37 -13.33 11.92
N ARG A 128 -25.58 -14.27 12.84
CA ARG A 128 -26.85 -14.99 12.98
C ARG A 128 -27.91 -14.15 13.66
#